data_AF-A0A958QFI6-F1
#
_entry.id   AF-A0A958QFI6-F1
#
_cell.length_a   1.000
_cell.length_b   1.000
_cell.length_c   1.000
_cell.angle_alpha   90.00
_cell.angle_beta   90.00
_cell.angle_gamma   90.00
#
_symmetry.space_group_name_H-M   'P 1'
#
loop_
_entity.id
_entity.type
_entity.pdbx_description
1 polymer ?
#
loop_
_entity_poly.entity_id
_entity_poly.type
_entity_poly.pdbx_seq_one_letter_code
_entity_poly.pdbx_strand_id
1 'polypeptide(L)'
;MRQNTLSLLRKHQISGSALLLVAVLYFGQGGFFVGLGTEVLLSIFIPLIILHLVGRSPREFGYQIGDLSFCLKFSAVLLALLTPLLYYFAQQSSFREYYPHWELAYASWRHFALYHVVIAVRVFAGEALFRGYLLFGWEGKHANLAHSIVYMLVHIGKPLWELPYSFALGYLMGWANLRCKSILPSFLVHYLSNVIFDLMLMGVLVLPGF
;
A
#
# COMPACT_ATOMS: atom_id res chain seq x y z
N MET A 1 13.10 -19.29 25.63
CA MET A 1 12.69 -20.33 24.66
C MET A 1 13.64 -20.27 23.46
N ARG A 2 14.43 -21.32 23.20
CA ARG A 2 15.27 -21.39 21.99
C ARG A 2 14.37 -21.63 20.77
N GLN A 3 14.45 -20.77 19.76
CA GLN A 3 13.83 -21.03 18.46
C GLN A 3 14.51 -22.26 17.82
N ASN A 4 13.72 -23.12 17.20
CA ASN A 4 14.19 -24.29 16.45
C ASN A 4 14.84 -23.83 15.13
N THR A 5 15.92 -24.46 14.68
CA THR A 5 16.58 -24.22 13.39
C THR A 5 15.60 -24.14 12.20
N LEU A 6 14.55 -24.98 12.17
CA LEU A 6 13.50 -24.95 11.14
C LEU A 6 12.66 -23.67 11.18
N SER A 7 12.36 -23.12 12.36
CA SER A 7 11.64 -21.85 12.48
C SER A 7 12.48 -20.66 12.01
N LEU A 8 13.79 -20.70 12.25
CA LEU A 8 14.73 -19.69 11.76
C LEU A 8 14.85 -19.74 10.23
N LEU A 9 14.96 -20.93 9.64
CA LEU A 9 15.03 -21.12 8.19
C LEU A 9 13.78 -20.58 7.48
N ARG A 10 12.57 -20.93 7.98
CA ARG A 10 11.31 -20.43 7.41
C ARG A 10 11.22 -18.91 7.48
N LYS A 11 11.71 -18.29 8.56
CA LYS A 11 11.75 -16.84 8.72
C LYS A 11 12.67 -16.18 7.69
N HIS A 12 13.91 -16.66 7.54
CA HIS A 12 14.83 -16.11 6.55
C HIS A 12 14.30 -16.25 5.11
N GLN A 13 13.61 -17.35 4.80
CA GLN A 13 12.97 -17.57 3.51
C GLN A 13 11.87 -16.53 3.22
N ILE A 14 11.03 -16.20 4.21
CA ILE A 14 9.99 -15.16 4.06
C ILE A 14 10.62 -13.78 3.86
N SER A 15 11.58 -13.39 4.70
CA SER A 15 12.25 -12.09 4.57
C SER A 15 12.97 -11.92 3.23
N GLY A 16 13.70 -12.95 2.78
CA GLY A 16 14.44 -12.91 1.52
C GLY A 16 13.54 -12.85 0.29
N SER A 17 12.50 -13.70 0.25
CA SER A 17 11.53 -13.68 -0.86
C SER A 17 10.74 -12.38 -0.92
N ALA A 18 10.41 -11.77 0.22
CA ALA A 18 9.70 -10.49 0.25
C ALA A 18 10.53 -9.36 -0.37
N LEU A 19 11.83 -9.26 -0.04
CA LEU A 19 12.73 -8.27 -0.65
C LEU A 19 12.94 -8.51 -2.14
N LEU A 20 13.02 -9.77 -2.56
CA LEU A 20 13.13 -10.11 -3.98
C LEU A 20 11.88 -9.68 -4.76
N LEU A 21 10.68 -9.94 -4.23
CA LEU A 21 9.43 -9.52 -4.86
C LEU A 21 9.34 -7.99 -5.00
N VAL A 22 9.74 -7.26 -3.96
CA VAL A 22 9.83 -5.79 -4.00
C VAL A 22 10.81 -5.34 -5.10
N ALA A 23 11.98 -5.97 -5.21
CA ALA A 23 12.94 -5.63 -6.25
C ALA A 23 12.40 -5.92 -7.66
N VAL A 24 11.78 -7.08 -7.88
CA VAL A 24 11.19 -7.43 -9.19
C VAL A 24 10.09 -6.45 -9.57
N LEU A 25 9.24 -6.03 -8.64
CA LEU A 25 8.19 -5.03 -8.90
C LEU A 25 8.76 -3.64 -9.18
N TYR A 26 9.85 -3.27 -8.53
CA TYR A 26 10.50 -1.99 -8.75
C TYR A 26 11.13 -1.90 -10.15
N PHE A 27 11.75 -2.98 -10.63
CA PHE A 27 12.44 -3.00 -11.94
C PHE A 27 11.58 -3.52 -13.11
N GLY A 28 10.49 -4.25 -12.84
CA GLY A 28 9.69 -4.99 -13.82
C GLY A 28 8.37 -4.33 -14.22
N GLN A 29 8.33 -3.00 -14.32
CA GLN A 29 7.11 -2.26 -14.66
C GLN A 29 6.75 -2.43 -16.15
N GLY A 30 5.55 -2.94 -16.44
CA GLY A 30 4.96 -3.03 -17.78
C GLY A 30 3.86 -1.96 -18.01
N GLY A 31 3.24 -1.94 -19.19
CA GLY A 31 2.10 -1.05 -19.46
C GLY A 31 0.93 -1.30 -18.49
N PHE A 32 0.03 -0.33 -18.30
CA PHE A 32 -0.97 -0.27 -17.21
C PHE A 32 -1.62 -1.62 -16.81
N PHE A 33 -2.18 -2.37 -17.77
CA PHE A 33 -2.85 -3.66 -17.48
C PHE A 33 -1.87 -4.82 -17.23
N VAL A 34 -0.73 -4.84 -17.92
CA VAL A 34 0.34 -5.82 -17.67
C VAL A 34 0.94 -5.57 -16.29
N GLY A 35 1.12 -4.30 -15.92
CA GLY A 35 1.53 -3.87 -14.57
C GLY A 35 0.56 -4.36 -13.50
N LEU A 36 -0.75 -4.18 -13.68
CA LEU A 36 -1.77 -4.68 -12.75
C LEU A 36 -1.67 -6.20 -12.56
N GLY A 37 -1.57 -6.97 -13.66
CA GLY A 37 -1.44 -8.43 -13.59
C GLY A 37 -0.20 -8.85 -12.82
N THR A 38 0.94 -8.24 -13.13
CA THR A 38 2.22 -8.48 -12.44
C THR A 38 2.14 -8.14 -10.95
N GLU A 39 1.56 -7.00 -10.59
CA GLU A 39 1.37 -6.59 -9.19
C GLU A 39 0.53 -7.60 -8.42
N VAL A 40 -0.61 -8.01 -8.96
CA VAL A 40 -1.49 -8.99 -8.32
C VAL A 40 -0.79 -10.34 -8.15
N LEU A 41 -0.11 -10.82 -9.19
CA LEU A 41 0.60 -12.09 -9.15
C LEU A 41 1.73 -12.07 -8.12
N LEU A 42 2.60 -11.06 -8.17
CA LEU A 42 3.79 -10.97 -7.33
C LEU A 42 3.47 -10.55 -5.88
N SER A 43 2.41 -9.78 -5.67
CA SER A 43 2.12 -9.17 -4.35
C SER A 43 1.05 -9.91 -3.55
N ILE A 44 0.21 -10.73 -4.21
CA ILE A 44 -0.84 -11.51 -3.56
C ILE A 44 -0.57 -13.00 -3.76
N PHE A 45 -0.61 -13.48 -5.00
CA PHE A 45 -0.61 -14.92 -5.27
C PHE A 45 0.69 -15.61 -4.87
N ILE A 46 1.85 -15.08 -5.28
CA ILE A 46 3.14 -15.67 -4.89
C ILE A 46 3.33 -15.68 -3.37
N PRO A 47 3.14 -14.57 -2.63
CA PRO A 47 3.17 -14.58 -1.17
C PRO A 47 2.26 -15.64 -0.55
N LEU A 48 1.00 -15.73 -0.98
CA LEU A 48 0.06 -16.72 -0.45
C LEU A 48 0.50 -18.16 -0.73
N ILE A 49 1.05 -18.43 -1.92
CA ILE A 49 1.64 -19.74 -2.26
C ILE A 49 2.83 -20.03 -1.35
N ILE A 50 3.75 -19.08 -1.16
CA ILE A 50 4.90 -19.28 -0.26
C ILE A 50 4.41 -19.57 1.16
N LEU A 51 3.47 -18.78 1.69
CA LEU A 51 2.89 -18.99 3.02
C LEU A 51 2.29 -20.39 3.16
N HIS A 52 1.53 -20.84 2.16
CA HIS A 52 0.98 -22.19 2.12
C HIS A 52 2.09 -23.26 2.17
N LEU A 53 3.13 -23.12 1.32
CA LEU A 53 4.24 -24.08 1.24
C LEU A 53 5.09 -24.12 2.53
N VAL A 54 5.25 -23.00 3.24
CA VAL A 54 5.97 -22.96 4.53
C VAL A 54 5.08 -23.26 5.74
N GLY A 55 3.80 -23.57 5.51
CA GLY A 55 2.82 -23.92 6.55
C GLY A 55 2.47 -22.77 7.48
N ARG A 56 2.37 -21.55 6.95
CA ARG A 56 2.01 -20.33 7.68
C ARG A 56 0.62 -19.85 7.25
N SER A 57 -0.18 -19.40 8.21
CA SER A 57 -1.53 -18.93 7.92
C SER A 57 -1.49 -17.48 7.41
N PRO A 58 -2.22 -17.12 6.33
CA PRO A 58 -2.36 -15.73 5.91
C PRO A 58 -2.86 -14.80 7.03
N ARG A 59 -3.61 -15.32 8.01
CA ARG A 59 -4.07 -14.52 9.16
C ARG A 59 -2.90 -13.95 9.97
N GLU A 60 -1.78 -14.67 10.06
CA GLU A 60 -0.57 -14.18 10.73
C GLU A 60 0.05 -12.98 10.00
N PHE A 61 -0.31 -12.79 8.73
CA PHE A 61 0.15 -11.73 7.85
C PHE A 61 -0.91 -10.65 7.62
N GLY A 62 -1.84 -10.49 8.57
CA GLY A 62 -2.83 -9.42 8.53
C GLY A 62 -3.99 -9.64 7.54
N TYR A 63 -4.09 -10.82 6.89
CA TYR A 63 -5.24 -11.20 6.07
C TYR A 63 -6.41 -11.66 6.96
N GLN A 64 -6.87 -10.74 7.81
CA GLN A 64 -7.99 -10.88 8.73
C GLN A 64 -8.55 -9.51 9.07
N ILE A 65 -9.77 -9.48 9.61
CA ILE A 65 -10.44 -8.23 9.99
C ILE A 65 -9.75 -7.57 11.20
N GLY A 66 -9.29 -8.39 12.16
CA GLY A 66 -8.59 -7.88 13.34
C GLY A 66 -9.49 -7.05 14.27
N ASP A 67 -8.94 -6.02 14.90
CA ASP A 67 -9.68 -5.03 15.69
C ASP A 67 -10.33 -3.98 14.78
N LEU A 68 -11.49 -4.32 14.21
CA LEU A 68 -12.19 -3.50 13.21
C LEU A 68 -12.50 -2.09 13.71
N SER A 69 -12.90 -1.96 14.99
CA SER A 69 -13.23 -0.66 15.58
C SER A 69 -12.01 0.25 15.59
N PHE A 70 -10.85 -0.28 16.00
CA PHE A 70 -9.60 0.47 15.90
C PHE A 70 -9.24 0.78 14.46
N CYS A 71 -9.26 -0.21 13.55
CA CYS A 71 -8.82 0.02 12.18
C CYS A 71 -9.68 1.13 11.52
N LEU A 72 -11.01 1.10 11.68
CA LEU A 72 -11.91 2.11 11.11
C LEU A 72 -11.70 3.50 11.73
N LYS A 73 -11.61 3.60 13.06
CA LYS A 73 -11.39 4.89 13.75
C LYS A 73 -10.05 5.50 13.36
N PHE A 74 -8.99 4.69 13.36
CA PHE A 74 -7.66 5.12 12.95
C PHE A 74 -7.67 5.60 11.50
N SER A 75 -8.25 4.82 10.58
CA SER A 75 -8.34 5.21 9.17
C SER A 75 -9.12 6.50 8.96
N ALA A 76 -10.26 6.68 9.64
CA ALA A 76 -11.07 7.89 9.52
C ALA A 76 -10.33 9.13 10.04
N VAL A 77 -9.69 9.04 11.21
CA VAL A 77 -8.91 10.15 11.78
C VAL A 77 -7.72 10.49 10.90
N LEU A 78 -6.96 9.48 10.48
CA LEU A 78 -5.80 9.71 9.63
C LEU A 78 -6.20 10.31 8.28
N LEU A 79 -7.25 9.80 7.64
CA LEU A 79 -7.76 10.33 6.37
C LEU A 79 -8.20 11.79 6.51
N ALA A 80 -8.89 12.14 7.60
CA ALA A 80 -9.27 13.52 7.89
C ALA A 80 -8.05 14.44 8.05
N LEU A 81 -7.00 13.98 8.75
CA LEU A 81 -5.75 14.72 8.90
C LEU A 81 -4.96 14.85 7.59
N LEU A 82 -5.03 13.85 6.72
CA LEU A 82 -4.34 13.85 5.43
C LEU A 82 -5.06 14.71 4.39
N THR A 83 -6.37 14.87 4.48
CA THR A 83 -7.17 15.58 3.47
C THR A 83 -6.67 17.01 3.18
N PRO A 84 -6.35 17.86 4.18
CA PRO A 84 -5.76 19.18 3.92
C PRO A 84 -4.41 19.13 3.20
N LEU A 85 -3.60 18.11 3.51
CA LEU A 85 -2.29 17.92 2.87
C LEU A 85 -2.43 17.45 1.42
N LEU A 86 -3.36 16.53 1.17
CA LEU A 86 -3.75 16.11 -0.18
C LEU A 86 -4.21 17.31 -1.02
N TYR A 87 -5.03 18.20 -0.44
CA TYR A 87 -5.47 19.42 -1.10
C TYR A 87 -4.30 20.36 -1.44
N TYR A 88 -3.34 20.51 -0.53
CA TYR A 88 -2.12 21.28 -0.80
C TYR A 88 -1.29 20.67 -1.93
N PHE A 89 -1.13 19.35 -1.96
CA PHE A 89 -0.39 18.65 -3.01
C PHE A 89 -1.09 18.69 -4.37
N ALA A 90 -2.41 18.62 -4.42
CA ALA A 90 -3.19 18.76 -5.66
C ALA A 90 -2.99 20.12 -6.33
N GLN A 91 -2.48 21.12 -5.60
CA GLN A 91 -2.13 22.43 -6.15
C GLN A 91 -0.73 22.52 -6.76
N GLN A 92 0.14 21.52 -6.54
CA GLN A 92 1.52 21.53 -7.02
C GLN A 92 1.61 20.96 -8.44
N SER A 93 2.37 21.61 -9.32
CA SER A 93 2.53 21.18 -10.72
C SER A 93 3.09 19.77 -10.83
N SER A 94 4.12 19.43 -10.05
CA SER A 94 4.75 18.12 -10.04
C SER A 94 3.78 16.98 -9.72
N PHE A 95 2.75 17.23 -8.90
CA PHE A 95 1.72 16.25 -8.58
C PHE A 95 0.67 16.15 -9.69
N ARG A 96 0.22 17.28 -10.26
CA ARG A 96 -0.73 17.29 -11.37
C ARG A 96 -0.18 16.64 -12.64
N GLU A 97 1.12 16.71 -12.85
CA GLU A 97 1.80 16.04 -13.97
C GLU A 97 1.97 14.53 -13.73
N TYR A 98 2.16 14.11 -12.48
CA TYR A 98 2.45 12.71 -12.14
C TYR A 98 1.21 11.82 -11.98
N TYR A 99 0.15 12.33 -11.35
CA TYR A 99 -0.96 11.53 -10.82
C TYR A 99 -2.13 11.21 -11.75
N PRO A 100 -2.40 11.94 -12.84
CA PRO A 100 -3.33 11.48 -13.87
C PRO A 100 -2.79 10.22 -14.57
N HIS A 101 -2.80 9.08 -13.88
CA HIS A 101 -2.24 7.82 -14.37
C HIS A 101 -3.04 7.28 -15.55
N TRP A 102 -4.31 7.66 -15.65
CA TRP A 102 -5.15 7.37 -16.80
C TRP A 102 -6.07 8.54 -17.09
N GLU A 103 -5.76 9.33 -18.12
CA GLU A 103 -6.52 10.54 -18.50
C GLU A 103 -8.02 10.27 -18.70
N LEU A 104 -8.37 9.09 -19.24
CA LEU A 104 -9.77 8.69 -19.43
C LEU A 104 -10.56 8.60 -18.12
N ALA A 105 -9.90 8.39 -16.97
CA ALA A 105 -10.56 8.39 -15.67
C ALA A 105 -11.26 9.72 -15.38
N TYR A 106 -10.77 10.82 -15.97
CA TYR A 106 -11.28 12.18 -15.77
C TYR A 106 -12.33 12.60 -16.82
N ALA A 107 -12.71 11.71 -17.74
CA ALA A 107 -13.66 12.01 -18.81
C ALA A 107 -15.13 11.81 -18.41
N SER A 108 -15.44 10.91 -17.47
CA SER A 108 -16.81 10.72 -16.95
C SER A 108 -16.83 9.98 -15.62
N TRP A 109 -17.92 10.16 -14.84
CA TRP A 109 -18.14 9.40 -13.60
C TRP A 109 -18.08 7.88 -13.77
N ARG A 110 -18.48 7.37 -14.94
CA ARG A 110 -18.36 5.95 -15.26
C ARG A 110 -16.90 5.51 -15.41
N HIS A 111 -16.08 6.27 -16.13
CA HIS A 111 -14.66 5.95 -16.28
C HIS A 111 -13.92 6.12 -14.96
N PHE A 112 -14.25 7.15 -14.18
CA PHE A 112 -13.73 7.34 -12.83
C PHE A 112 -14.00 6.14 -11.93
N ALA A 113 -15.26 5.66 -11.89
CA ALA A 113 -15.62 4.50 -11.09
C ALA A 113 -14.86 3.22 -11.53
N LEU A 114 -14.76 2.97 -12.84
CA LEU A 114 -14.01 1.83 -13.38
C LEU A 114 -12.51 1.91 -13.05
N TYR A 115 -11.93 3.10 -13.19
CA TYR A 115 -10.56 3.37 -12.82
C TYR A 115 -10.30 3.09 -11.34
N HIS A 116 -11.19 3.54 -10.45
CA HIS A 116 -11.02 3.30 -9.02
C HIS A 116 -11.23 1.84 -8.60
N VAL A 117 -11.97 1.03 -9.37
CA VAL A 117 -11.96 -0.43 -9.17
C VAL A 117 -10.57 -1.00 -9.44
N VAL A 118 -9.90 -0.56 -10.50
CA VAL A 118 -8.52 -0.98 -10.79
C VAL A 118 -7.56 -0.49 -9.71
N ILE A 119 -7.65 0.78 -9.31
CA ILE A 119 -6.82 1.33 -8.23
C ILE A 119 -7.05 0.60 -6.91
N ALA A 120 -8.28 0.22 -6.57
CA ALA A 120 -8.56 -0.58 -5.38
C ALA A 120 -7.78 -1.92 -5.41
N VAL A 121 -7.74 -2.60 -6.57
CA VAL A 121 -6.98 -3.84 -6.72
C VAL A 121 -5.47 -3.60 -6.62
N ARG A 122 -4.93 -2.56 -7.26
CA ARG A 122 -3.49 -2.22 -7.19
C ARG A 122 -3.07 -1.87 -5.77
N VAL A 123 -3.84 -1.02 -5.10
CA VAL A 123 -3.59 -0.63 -3.70
C VAL A 123 -3.68 -1.86 -2.79
N PHE A 124 -4.72 -2.69 -2.95
CA PHE A 124 -4.83 -3.92 -2.16
C PHE A 124 -3.62 -4.84 -2.38
N ALA A 125 -3.18 -5.03 -3.61
CA ALA A 125 -1.99 -5.82 -3.94
C ALA A 125 -0.74 -5.24 -3.27
N GLY A 126 -0.51 -3.93 -3.37
CA GLY A 126 0.60 -3.26 -2.69
C GLY A 126 0.56 -3.46 -1.17
N GLU A 127 -0.59 -3.22 -0.53
CA GLU A 127 -0.75 -3.39 0.92
C GLU A 127 -0.60 -4.86 1.35
N ALA A 128 -1.06 -5.81 0.53
CA ALA A 128 -0.90 -7.24 0.73
C ALA A 128 0.59 -7.66 0.76
N LEU A 129 1.44 -7.06 -0.07
CA LEU A 129 2.88 -7.29 -0.04
C LEU A 129 3.58 -6.51 1.08
N PHE A 130 3.43 -5.18 1.13
CA PHE A 130 4.19 -4.35 2.06
C PHE A 130 3.70 -4.51 3.51
N ARG A 131 2.39 -4.35 3.75
CA ARG A 131 1.83 -4.44 5.11
C ARG A 131 1.50 -5.85 5.50
N GLY A 132 1.17 -6.72 4.55
CA GLY A 132 0.93 -8.13 4.81
C GLY A 132 2.23 -8.92 4.88
N TYR A 133 2.73 -9.35 3.73
CA TYR A 133 3.83 -10.29 3.63
C TYR A 133 5.15 -9.78 4.24
N LEU A 134 5.56 -8.54 3.93
CA LEU A 134 6.82 -7.95 4.37
C LEU A 134 6.77 -7.54 5.85
N LEU A 135 5.84 -6.65 6.23
CA LEU A 135 5.75 -6.13 7.60
C LEU A 135 5.48 -7.21 8.65
N PHE A 136 4.46 -8.07 8.46
CA PHE A 136 4.20 -9.16 9.43
C PHE A 136 5.19 -10.32 9.30
N GLY A 137 5.83 -10.48 8.14
CA GLY A 137 6.92 -11.44 7.97
C GLY A 137 8.20 -11.04 8.68
N TRP A 138 8.37 -9.74 8.98
CA TRP A 138 9.52 -9.22 9.71
C TRP A 138 9.24 -9.16 11.20
N GLU A 139 10.15 -9.71 11.99
CA GLU A 139 10.05 -9.74 13.44
C GLU A 139 11.11 -8.84 14.09
N GLY A 140 10.77 -8.30 15.25
CA GLY A 140 11.70 -7.54 16.09
C GLY A 140 11.30 -6.09 16.27
N LYS A 141 11.90 -5.44 17.29
CA LYS A 141 11.56 -4.08 17.72
C LYS A 141 11.72 -3.01 16.62
N HIS A 142 12.53 -3.28 15.59
CA HIS A 142 12.80 -2.36 14.48
C HIS A 142 12.18 -2.82 13.15
N ALA A 143 11.37 -3.88 13.14
CA ALA A 143 10.76 -4.40 11.91
C ALA A 143 9.94 -3.33 11.17
N ASN A 144 9.08 -2.60 11.89
CA ASN A 144 8.30 -1.51 11.30
C ASN A 144 9.16 -0.38 10.75
N LEU A 145 10.25 -0.02 11.44
CA LEU A 145 11.18 1.02 10.98
C LEU A 145 11.86 0.59 9.68
N ALA A 146 12.45 -0.62 9.65
CA ALA A 146 13.08 -1.15 8.45
C ALA A 146 12.09 -1.25 7.29
N HIS A 147 10.87 -1.73 7.57
CA HIS A 147 9.82 -1.85 6.56
C HIS A 147 9.45 -0.47 5.99
N SER A 148 9.37 0.56 6.84
CA SER A 148 9.06 1.92 6.41
C SER A 148 10.15 2.53 5.54
N ILE A 149 11.42 2.18 5.79
CA ILE A 149 12.54 2.54 4.90
C ILE A 149 12.37 1.87 3.54
N VAL A 150 12.12 0.56 3.48
CA VAL A 150 11.89 -0.13 2.20
C VAL A 150 10.69 0.45 1.45
N TYR A 151 9.60 0.74 2.16
CA TYR A 151 8.41 1.36 1.58
C TYR A 151 8.72 2.77 1.04
N MET A 152 9.52 3.57 1.75
CA MET A 152 9.98 4.87 1.25
C MET A 152 10.82 4.74 -0.03
N LEU A 153 11.72 3.75 -0.09
CA LEU A 153 12.63 3.59 -1.24
C LEU A 153 11.89 3.30 -2.56
N VAL A 154 10.74 2.62 -2.53
CA VAL A 154 9.94 2.41 -3.74
C VAL A 154 9.23 3.67 -4.24
N HIS A 155 9.32 4.79 -3.51
CA HIS A 155 8.81 6.10 -3.93
C HIS A 155 9.89 6.99 -4.56
N ILE A 156 11.12 6.48 -4.75
CA ILE A 156 12.15 7.18 -5.51
C ILE A 156 11.66 7.41 -6.95
N GLY A 157 11.82 8.65 -7.44
CA GLY A 157 11.36 9.07 -8.77
C GLY A 157 9.93 9.63 -8.81
N LYS A 158 9.18 9.54 -7.70
CA LYS A 158 7.89 10.25 -7.53
C LYS A 158 8.11 11.73 -7.17
N PRO A 159 7.07 12.59 -7.16
CA PRO A 159 7.18 13.97 -6.69
C PRO A 159 7.87 14.06 -5.32
N LEU A 160 8.74 15.06 -5.13
CA LEU A 160 9.70 15.11 -4.02
C LEU A 160 9.11 14.81 -2.64
N TRP A 161 7.89 15.30 -2.36
CA TRP A 161 7.24 15.13 -1.07
C TRP A 161 6.73 13.71 -0.79
N GLU A 162 6.60 12.87 -1.82
CA GLU A 162 6.20 11.47 -1.66
C GLU A 162 7.19 10.66 -0.83
N LEU A 163 8.50 10.91 -0.96
CA LEU A 163 9.53 10.19 -0.19
C LEU A 163 9.37 10.35 1.34
N PRO A 164 9.53 11.57 1.91
CA PRO A 164 9.43 11.75 3.36
C PRO A 164 8.03 11.41 3.88
N TYR A 165 7.00 11.70 3.08
CA TYR A 165 5.61 11.38 3.42
C TYR A 165 5.38 9.87 3.48
N SER A 166 5.90 9.11 2.51
CA SER A 166 5.78 7.65 2.47
C SER A 166 6.50 6.97 3.62
N PHE A 167 7.62 7.51 4.10
CA PHE A 167 8.25 7.01 5.31
C PHE A 167 7.38 7.24 6.54
N ALA A 168 6.91 8.48 6.75
CA ALA A 168 6.10 8.85 7.90
C ALA A 168 4.78 8.06 7.97
N LEU A 169 4.06 8.01 6.86
CA LEU A 169 2.84 7.20 6.75
C LEU A 169 3.13 5.71 6.79
N GLY A 170 4.20 5.25 6.15
CA GLY A 170 4.65 3.86 6.20
C GLY A 170 4.80 3.36 7.63
N TYR A 171 5.41 4.18 8.47
CA TYR A 171 5.64 3.86 9.88
C TYR A 171 4.35 3.93 10.70
N LEU A 172 3.57 5.00 10.56
CA LEU A 172 2.34 5.21 11.31
C LEU A 172 1.28 4.14 10.98
N MET A 173 1.10 3.84 9.69
CA MET A 173 0.19 2.83 9.21
C MET A 173 0.68 1.43 9.60
N GLY A 174 1.98 1.15 9.45
CA GLY A 174 2.56 -0.13 9.88
C GLY A 174 2.36 -0.41 11.37
N TRP A 175 2.47 0.62 12.23
CA TRP A 175 2.12 0.50 13.65
C TRP A 175 0.63 0.13 13.83
N ALA A 176 -0.28 0.80 13.12
CA ALA A 176 -1.71 0.51 13.20
C ALA A 176 -2.05 -0.89 12.69
N ASN A 177 -1.42 -1.35 11.60
CA ASN A 177 -1.58 -2.71 11.07
C ASN A 177 -1.20 -3.75 12.12
N LEU A 178 -0.02 -3.61 12.74
CA LEU A 178 0.45 -4.53 13.78
C LEU A 178 -0.47 -4.48 15.01
N ARG A 179 -0.97 -3.29 15.39
CA ARG A 179 -1.87 -3.11 16.53
C ARG A 179 -3.24 -3.73 16.32
N CYS A 180 -3.85 -3.57 15.14
CA CYS A 180 -5.14 -4.19 14.85
C CYS A 180 -5.05 -5.56 14.19
N LYS A 181 -3.84 -6.06 13.92
CA LYS A 181 -3.54 -7.36 13.27
C LYS A 181 -4.21 -7.50 11.90
N SER A 182 -4.29 -6.41 11.13
CA SER A 182 -4.96 -6.37 9.84
C SER A 182 -4.24 -5.44 8.87
N ILE A 183 -4.27 -5.76 7.57
CA ILE A 183 -3.86 -4.81 6.50
C ILE A 183 -4.91 -3.72 6.24
N LEU A 184 -6.15 -3.93 6.73
CA LEU A 184 -7.31 -3.09 6.46
C LEU A 184 -7.11 -1.58 6.69
N PRO A 185 -6.51 -1.08 7.80
CA PRO A 185 -6.43 0.36 7.99
C PRO A 185 -5.58 1.03 6.91
N SER A 186 -4.58 0.31 6.41
CA SER A 186 -3.67 0.81 5.38
C SER A 186 -4.32 0.81 4.01
N PHE A 187 -5.01 -0.28 3.68
CA PHE A 187 -5.84 -0.34 2.48
C PHE A 187 -6.86 0.79 2.43
N LEU A 188 -7.61 1.01 3.51
CA LEU A 188 -8.62 2.07 3.58
C LEU A 188 -8.02 3.45 3.39
N VAL A 189 -6.97 3.80 4.14
CA VAL A 189 -6.35 5.13 4.04
C VAL A 189 -5.75 5.32 2.66
N HIS A 190 -4.97 4.36 2.15
CA HIS A 190 -4.29 4.50 0.87
C HIS A 190 -5.29 4.59 -0.29
N TYR A 191 -6.29 3.70 -0.34
CA TYR A 191 -7.29 3.71 -1.40
C TYR A 191 -8.16 4.97 -1.37
N LEU A 192 -8.67 5.35 -0.19
CA LEU A 192 -9.50 6.54 -0.08
C LEU A 192 -8.70 7.82 -0.30
N SER A 193 -7.41 7.87 0.06
CA SER A 193 -6.54 8.98 -0.32
C SER A 193 -6.38 9.11 -1.83
N ASN A 194 -6.26 8.00 -2.58
CA ASN A 194 -6.24 8.05 -4.05
C ASN A 194 -7.57 8.64 -4.59
N VAL A 195 -8.71 8.13 -4.13
CA VAL A 195 -10.04 8.64 -4.54
C VAL A 195 -10.19 10.13 -4.26
N ILE A 196 -9.87 10.57 -3.03
CA ILE A 196 -9.97 11.97 -2.63
C ILE A 196 -9.03 12.84 -3.47
N PHE A 197 -7.80 12.39 -3.68
CA PHE A 197 -6.81 13.13 -4.46
C PHE A 197 -7.25 13.29 -5.92
N ASP A 198 -7.74 12.23 -6.55
CA ASP A 198 -8.23 12.31 -7.93
C ASP A 198 -9.47 13.21 -8.06
N LEU A 199 -10.37 13.22 -7.06
CA LEU A 199 -11.47 14.18 -7.00
C LEU A 199 -10.99 15.64 -6.86
N MET A 200 -9.90 15.88 -6.13
CA MET A 200 -9.27 17.20 -6.03
C MET A 200 -8.65 17.61 -7.37
N LEU A 201 -8.00 16.69 -8.07
CA LEU A 201 -7.43 16.92 -9.40
C LEU A 201 -8.50 17.20 -10.46
N MET A 202 -9.66 16.55 -10.38
CA MET A 202 -10.83 16.85 -11.21
C MET A 202 -11.41 18.25 -10.97
N GLY A 203 -11.02 18.92 -9.89
CA GLY A 203 -11.60 20.18 -9.49
C GLY A 203 -12.94 20.04 -8.75
N VAL A 204 -13.49 18.84 -8.52
CA VAL A 204 -14.80 18.66 -7.87
C VAL A 204 -14.83 19.20 -6.43
N LEU A 205 -13.67 19.32 -5.77
CA LEU A 205 -13.53 19.94 -4.45
C LEU A 205 -13.12 21.43 -4.48
N VAL A 206 -12.91 22.02 -5.67
CA VAL A 206 -12.33 23.37 -5.84
C VAL A 206 -13.10 24.26 -6.82
N LEU A 207 -13.77 23.71 -7.84
CA LEU A 207 -14.60 24.41 -8.82
C LEU A 207 -15.76 23.49 -9.29
N PRO A 208 -17.00 24.01 -9.35
CA PRO A 208 -18.11 23.25 -9.92
C PRO A 208 -17.95 23.20 -11.44
N GLY A 209 -17.73 22.01 -11.99
CA GLY A 209 -17.59 21.85 -13.43
C GLY A 209 -17.11 20.46 -13.81
N PHE A 210 -17.99 19.49 -13.61
CA PHE A 210 -17.97 18.22 -14.31
C PHE A 210 -19.16 18.21 -15.27
#